data_AF-A0A973K2C4-F1
#
_entry.id   AF-A0A973K2C4-F1
#
_cell.length_a   1.000
_cell.length_b   1.000
_cell.length_c   1.000
_cell.angle_alpha   90.00
_cell.angle_beta   90.00
_cell.angle_gamma   90.00
#
_symmetry.space_group_name_H-M   'P 1'
#
loop_
_entity.id
_entity.type
_entity.pdbx_description
1 polymer ?
#
loop_
_entity_poly.entity_id
_entity_poly.type
_entity_poly.pdbx_seq_one_letter_code
_entity_poly.pdbx_strand_id
1 'polypeptide(L)'
;SGFSDFTMLLVQALHDQFSKVRVFAFVNRIDEVTGLLEHGAADAAGLGARIQAEATLTGWHGSSDYGVALGEFAERHGEAVGPRTTVFVLGDARTNMSDPNLAAVRQITERARRVYWLNPEQRTQWGTGDSAAPEYAELVEMHECRNVRQLGGLVGRLLPI
;
A
#
# COMPACT_ATOMS: atom_id res chain seq x y z
N SER A 1 -4.65 -11.77 -11.97
CA SER A 1 -5.48 -10.56 -11.76
C SER A 1 -6.18 -10.49 -10.40
N GLY A 2 -6.53 -11.61 -9.72
CA GLY A 2 -7.35 -11.56 -8.50
C GLY A 2 -6.81 -10.87 -7.24
N PHE A 3 -5.51 -10.50 -7.16
CA PHE A 3 -4.97 -9.76 -6.00
C PHE A 3 -5.34 -8.27 -6.05
N SER A 4 -5.36 -7.67 -7.24
CA SER A 4 -5.72 -6.25 -7.43
C SER A 4 -7.20 -6.02 -7.12
N ASP A 5 -8.10 -6.86 -7.64
CA ASP A 5 -9.54 -6.75 -7.39
C ASP A 5 -9.85 -6.88 -5.90
N PHE A 6 -9.22 -7.85 -5.24
CA PHE A 6 -9.39 -8.04 -3.81
C PHE A 6 -8.84 -6.88 -2.98
N THR A 7 -7.68 -6.34 -3.36
CA THR A 7 -7.11 -5.17 -2.70
C THR A 7 -8.07 -3.99 -2.79
N MET A 8 -8.74 -3.78 -3.93
CA MET A 8 -9.75 -2.74 -4.06
C MET A 8 -10.97 -2.99 -3.16
N LEU A 9 -11.48 -4.23 -3.09
CA LEU A 9 -12.57 -4.57 -2.16
C LEU A 9 -12.19 -4.35 -0.70
N LEU A 10 -10.95 -4.68 -0.31
CA LEU A 10 -10.45 -4.40 1.03
C LEU A 10 -10.45 -2.91 1.32
N VAL A 11 -9.89 -2.12 0.42
CA VAL A 11 -9.77 -0.67 0.61
C VAL A 11 -11.15 -0.04 0.75
N GLN A 12 -12.13 -0.48 -0.06
CA GLN A 12 -13.54 -0.08 0.09
C GLN A 12 -14.12 -0.50 1.43
N ALA A 13 -13.92 -1.75 1.85
CA ALA A 13 -14.41 -2.23 3.15
C ALA A 13 -13.79 -1.47 4.33
N LEU A 14 -12.49 -1.15 4.29
CA LEU A 14 -11.84 -0.34 5.31
C LEU A 14 -12.41 1.09 5.32
N HIS A 15 -12.60 1.69 4.15
CA HIS A 15 -13.20 3.00 4.02
C HIS A 15 -14.63 3.04 4.60
N ASP A 16 -15.43 1.99 4.39
CA ASP A 16 -16.79 1.88 4.94
C ASP A 16 -16.82 1.69 6.46
N GLN A 17 -15.85 0.97 7.03
CA GLN A 17 -15.81 0.67 8.46
C GLN A 17 -15.19 1.80 9.30
N PHE A 18 -14.31 2.61 8.72
CA PHE A 18 -13.53 3.60 9.45
C PHE A 18 -13.77 5.01 8.89
N SER A 19 -14.22 5.91 9.75
CA SER A 19 -14.54 7.31 9.39
C SER A 19 -13.32 8.19 9.04
N LYS A 20 -12.09 7.68 9.18
CA LYS A 20 -10.84 8.40 8.92
C LYS A 20 -9.84 7.54 8.15
N VAL A 21 -10.23 7.13 6.94
CA VAL A 21 -9.35 6.41 6.01
C VAL A 21 -8.89 7.36 4.92
N ARG A 22 -7.60 7.29 4.61
CA ARG A 22 -7.02 7.91 3.42
C ARG A 22 -6.37 6.83 2.59
N VAL A 23 -6.57 6.90 1.28
CA VAL A 23 -6.12 5.89 0.33
C VAL A 23 -5.23 6.55 -0.69
N PHE A 24 -4.07 5.95 -0.90
CA PHE A 24 -3.08 6.43 -1.84
C PHE A 24 -2.78 5.32 -2.84
N ALA A 25 -2.89 5.62 -4.13
CA ALA A 25 -2.52 4.70 -5.20
C ALA A 25 -1.16 5.11 -5.76
N PHE A 26 -0.34 4.14 -6.17
CA PHE A 26 0.95 4.43 -6.78
C PHE A 26 1.30 3.45 -7.91
N VAL A 27 2.07 3.95 -8.88
CA VAL A 27 2.85 3.13 -9.83
C VAL A 27 4.29 3.63 -9.78
N ASN A 28 4.65 4.70 -10.49
CA ASN A 28 5.95 5.38 -10.33
C ASN A 28 5.83 6.76 -9.67
N ARG A 29 4.59 7.22 -9.45
CA ARG A 29 4.23 8.36 -8.60
C ARG A 29 3.11 7.94 -7.67
N ILE A 30 2.89 8.72 -6.63
CA ILE A 30 1.78 8.53 -5.71
C ILE A 30 0.73 9.63 -5.83
N ASP A 31 -0.53 9.25 -5.69
CA ASP A 31 -1.66 10.18 -5.65
C ASP A 31 -2.69 9.75 -4.60
N GLU A 32 -3.37 10.73 -4.00
CA GLU A 32 -4.44 10.45 -3.05
C GLU A 32 -5.75 10.18 -3.79
N VAL A 33 -6.28 8.97 -3.64
CA VAL A 33 -7.50 8.52 -4.31
C VAL A 33 -8.67 8.39 -3.34
N THR A 34 -8.55 8.88 -2.10
CA THR A 34 -9.60 8.81 -1.08
C THR A 34 -10.96 9.29 -1.61
N GLY A 35 -10.99 10.38 -2.39
CA GLY A 35 -12.22 10.93 -2.96
C GLY A 35 -12.85 10.09 -4.08
N LEU A 36 -12.15 9.07 -4.58
CA LEU A 36 -12.67 8.12 -5.56
C LEU A 36 -13.43 6.96 -4.91
N LEU A 37 -13.36 6.82 -3.58
CA LEU A 37 -14.09 5.78 -2.86
C LEU A 37 -15.50 6.25 -2.52
N GLU A 38 -16.47 5.42 -2.86
CA GLU A 38 -17.88 5.63 -2.55
C GLU A 38 -18.31 4.71 -1.41
N HIS A 39 -18.95 5.27 -0.40
CA HIS A 39 -19.42 4.50 0.75
C HIS A 39 -20.51 3.50 0.32
N GLY A 40 -20.39 2.25 0.75
CA GLY A 40 -21.37 1.20 0.48
C GLY A 40 -21.40 0.69 -0.97
N ALA A 41 -20.44 1.10 -1.80
CA ALA A 41 -20.28 0.60 -3.17
C ALA A 41 -19.14 -0.42 -3.22
N ALA A 42 -19.47 -1.71 -3.29
CA ALA A 42 -18.51 -2.79 -3.51
C ALA A 42 -18.25 -2.99 -5.01
N ASP A 43 -17.55 -2.04 -5.64
CA ASP A 43 -17.20 -2.09 -7.08
C ASP A 43 -15.69 -1.97 -7.27
N ALA A 44 -14.97 -3.09 -7.13
CA ALA A 44 -13.53 -3.14 -7.32
C ALA A 44 -13.10 -2.84 -8.76
N ALA A 45 -13.88 -3.30 -9.74
CA ALA A 45 -13.56 -3.10 -11.16
C ALA A 45 -13.73 -1.63 -11.55
N GLY A 46 -14.83 -1.00 -11.12
CA GLY A 46 -15.07 0.43 -11.32
C GLY A 46 -14.08 1.31 -10.57
N LEU A 47 -13.70 0.97 -9.33
CA LEU A 47 -12.67 1.72 -8.60
C LEU A 47 -11.31 1.64 -9.31
N GLY A 48 -10.92 0.45 -9.77
CA GLY A 48 -9.70 0.29 -10.56
C GLY A 48 -9.72 1.14 -11.84
N ALA A 49 -10.84 1.17 -12.56
CA ALA A 49 -11.00 1.98 -13.77
C ALA A 49 -10.92 3.49 -13.47
N ARG A 50 -11.54 3.97 -12.39
CA ARG A 50 -11.49 5.37 -11.96
C ARG A 50 -10.10 5.80 -11.55
N ILE A 51 -9.40 4.97 -10.76
CA ILE A 51 -8.01 5.23 -10.39
C ILE A 51 -7.14 5.36 -11.65
N GLN A 52 -7.30 4.48 -12.64
CA GLN A 52 -6.55 4.56 -13.88
C GLN A 52 -6.91 5.79 -14.75
N ALA A 53 -8.15 6.28 -14.66
CA ALA A 53 -8.61 7.42 -15.44
C ALA A 53 -8.29 8.78 -14.79
N GLU A 54 -8.30 8.84 -13.46
CA GLU A 54 -8.33 10.11 -12.71
C GLU A 54 -7.05 10.36 -11.89
N ALA A 55 -6.32 9.31 -11.48
CA ALA A 55 -5.13 9.46 -10.64
C ALA A 55 -3.87 9.67 -11.48
N THR A 56 -2.99 10.59 -11.04
CA THR A 56 -1.73 10.87 -11.74
C THR A 56 -0.64 9.89 -11.29
N LEU A 57 -0.76 8.64 -11.71
CA LEU A 57 0.10 7.54 -11.23
C LEU A 57 1.36 7.29 -12.06
N THR A 58 1.45 7.89 -13.26
CA THR A 58 2.53 7.67 -14.23
C THR A 58 3.32 8.95 -14.54
N GLY A 59 4.62 8.94 -14.25
CA GLY A 59 5.66 9.80 -14.83
C GLY A 59 6.19 9.24 -16.17
N TRP A 60 7.51 9.24 -16.38
CA TRP A 60 8.15 8.97 -17.69
C TRP A 60 8.29 7.47 -18.07
N HIS A 61 7.94 6.53 -17.19
CA HIS A 61 8.03 5.07 -17.45
C HIS A 61 6.83 4.30 -16.87
N GLY A 62 6.58 3.08 -17.35
CA GLY A 62 5.40 2.26 -17.01
C GLY A 62 5.59 1.22 -15.91
N SER A 63 6.79 1.06 -15.36
CA SER A 63 7.09 0.15 -14.25
C SER A 63 6.93 0.86 -12.90
N SER A 64 6.54 0.12 -11.86
CA SER A 64 6.43 0.67 -10.51
C SER A 64 7.80 1.12 -9.98
N ASP A 65 7.83 2.25 -9.28
CA ASP A 65 9.02 2.75 -8.58
C ASP A 65 8.64 3.05 -7.13
N TYR A 66 8.91 2.08 -6.25
CA TYR A 66 8.62 2.22 -4.82
C TYR A 66 9.41 3.37 -4.21
N GLY A 67 10.66 3.58 -4.63
CA GLY A 67 11.52 4.60 -4.05
C GLY A 67 10.98 6.00 -4.25
N VAL A 68 10.57 6.30 -5.48
CA VAL A 68 9.93 7.57 -5.83
C VAL A 68 8.58 7.71 -5.13
N ALA A 69 7.72 6.69 -5.19
CA ALA A 69 6.39 6.75 -4.57
C ALA A 69 6.44 6.96 -3.05
N LEU A 70 7.34 6.24 -2.35
CA LEU A 70 7.53 6.37 -0.91
C LEU A 70 8.13 7.74 -0.53
N GLY A 71 9.10 8.23 -1.31
CA GLY A 71 9.68 9.55 -1.12
C GLY A 71 8.66 10.66 -1.29
N GLU A 72 7.90 10.62 -2.38
CA GLU A 72 6.83 11.57 -2.65
C GLU A 72 5.73 11.50 -1.59
N PHE A 73 5.39 10.31 -1.08
CA PHE A 73 4.44 10.18 0.03
C PHE A 73 4.95 10.85 1.30
N ALA A 74 6.20 10.58 1.69
CA ALA A 74 6.81 11.14 2.88
C ALA A 74 6.89 12.68 2.81
N GLU A 75 7.17 13.24 1.62
CA GLU A 75 7.25 14.68 1.39
C GLU A 75 5.87 15.34 1.33
N ARG A 76 4.96 14.83 0.48
CA ARG A 76 3.69 15.51 0.14
C ARG A 76 2.54 15.15 1.08
N HIS A 77 2.59 13.95 1.65
CA HIS A 77 1.49 13.38 2.44
C HIS A 77 1.91 12.93 3.84
N GLY A 78 3.16 13.20 4.26
CA GLY A 78 3.68 12.80 5.57
C GLY A 78 2.88 13.32 6.77
N GLU A 79 2.15 14.43 6.62
CA GLU A 79 1.24 14.98 7.64
C GLU A 79 -0.05 14.15 7.81
N ALA A 80 -0.36 13.23 6.88
CA ALA A 80 -1.42 12.24 7.03
C ALA A 80 -1.11 11.22 8.15
N VAL A 81 0.18 11.07 8.47
CA VAL A 81 0.69 10.04 9.36
C VAL A 81 1.08 10.67 10.69
N GLY A 82 0.42 10.25 11.75
CA GLY A 82 0.73 10.66 13.12
C GLY A 82 0.72 9.50 14.10
N PRO A 83 0.92 9.78 15.40
CA PRO A 83 1.15 8.75 16.43
C PRO A 83 -0.08 7.86 16.73
N ARG A 84 -1.23 8.15 16.10
CA ARG A 84 -2.45 7.33 16.16
C ARG A 84 -2.75 6.60 14.84
N THR A 85 -2.00 6.90 13.78
CA THR A 85 -2.22 6.34 12.44
C THR A 85 -1.61 4.95 12.33
N THR A 86 -2.36 4.02 11.72
CA THR A 86 -1.81 2.74 11.24
C THR A 86 -1.68 2.83 9.73
N VAL A 87 -0.50 2.57 9.20
CA VAL A 87 -0.23 2.57 7.75
C VAL A 87 -0.22 1.13 7.26
N PHE A 88 -0.95 0.86 6.18
CA PHE A 88 -0.88 -0.39 5.44
C PHE A 88 -0.26 -0.12 4.08
N VAL A 89 0.85 -0.80 3.77
CA VAL A 89 1.45 -0.85 2.43
C VAL A 89 1.03 -2.16 1.78
N LEU A 90 0.40 -2.09 0.61
CA LEU A 90 -0.06 -3.26 -0.15
C LEU A 90 0.76 -3.33 -1.44
N GLY A 91 1.70 -4.27 -1.51
CA GLY A 91 2.64 -4.32 -2.63
C GLY A 91 3.68 -5.43 -2.53
N ASP A 92 4.23 -5.85 -3.67
CA ASP A 92 5.22 -6.93 -3.82
C ASP A 92 6.67 -6.58 -3.42
N ALA A 93 6.97 -5.30 -3.19
CA ALA A 93 8.31 -4.79 -2.95
C ALA A 93 9.32 -5.08 -4.09
N ARG A 94 8.83 -5.19 -5.34
CA ARG A 94 9.66 -5.28 -6.55
C ARG A 94 10.08 -3.89 -6.99
N THR A 95 11.36 -3.56 -6.87
CA THR A 95 11.84 -2.18 -7.14
C THR A 95 12.21 -1.93 -8.59
N ASN A 96 12.17 -2.93 -9.47
CA ASN A 96 12.66 -2.82 -10.84
C ASN A 96 14.11 -2.31 -10.92
N MET A 97 14.95 -2.74 -9.96
CA MET A 97 16.34 -2.32 -9.78
C MET A 97 16.53 -0.85 -9.34
N SER A 98 15.45 -0.10 -9.07
CA SER A 98 15.53 1.25 -8.49
C SER A 98 15.89 1.22 -7.00
N ASP A 99 16.30 2.39 -6.48
CA ASP A 99 16.52 2.61 -5.04
C ASP A 99 15.22 2.36 -4.25
N PRO A 100 15.22 1.48 -3.24
CA PRO A 100 14.03 1.24 -2.41
C PRO A 100 13.63 2.43 -1.52
N ASN A 101 14.49 3.44 -1.36
CA ASN A 101 14.26 4.61 -0.51
C ASN A 101 13.89 4.27 0.93
N LEU A 102 14.79 3.53 1.60
CA LEU A 102 14.61 3.11 2.99
C LEU A 102 14.48 4.30 3.96
N ALA A 103 15.03 5.47 3.61
CA ALA A 103 14.91 6.67 4.42
C ALA A 103 13.46 7.16 4.53
N ALA A 104 12.71 7.15 3.42
CA ALA A 104 11.29 7.49 3.43
C ALA A 104 10.48 6.53 4.31
N VAL A 105 10.77 5.22 4.24
CA VAL A 105 10.11 4.21 5.07
C VAL A 105 10.39 4.43 6.56
N ARG A 106 11.64 4.79 6.93
CA ARG A 106 11.97 5.15 8.32
C ARG A 106 11.15 6.35 8.78
N GLN A 107 11.08 7.41 7.99
CA GLN A 107 10.28 8.60 8.33
C GLN A 107 8.80 8.27 8.56
N ILE A 108 8.21 7.41 7.73
CA ILE A 108 6.81 6.97 7.89
C ILE A 108 6.66 6.17 9.20
N THR A 109 7.59 5.25 9.46
CA THR A 109 7.55 4.35 10.62
C THR A 109 7.75 5.11 11.94
N GLU A 110 8.62 6.12 11.96
CA GLU A 110 8.86 6.96 13.13
C GLU A 110 7.64 7.81 13.52
N ARG A 111 6.80 8.17 12.54
CA ARG A 111 5.58 8.97 12.77
C ARG A 111 4.36 8.12 13.08
N ALA A 112 4.22 6.96 12.44
CA ALA A 112 3.04 6.11 12.56
C ALA A 112 3.02 5.37 13.90
N ARG A 113 1.81 5.02 14.37
CA ARG A 113 1.66 4.07 15.48
C ARG A 113 2.16 2.67 15.10
N ARG A 114 1.82 2.25 13.88
CA ARG A 114 2.11 0.95 13.30
C ARG A 114 2.23 1.09 11.79
N VAL A 115 3.14 0.33 11.20
CA VAL A 115 3.26 0.17 9.75
C VAL A 115 3.28 -1.32 9.44
N TYR A 116 2.35 -1.76 8.60
CA TYR A 116 2.26 -3.14 8.13
C TYR A 116 2.46 -3.17 6.62
N TRP A 117 3.23 -4.13 6.13
CA TRP A 117 3.40 -4.35 4.71
C TRP A 117 2.83 -5.72 4.32
N LEU A 118 1.83 -5.72 3.44
CA LEU A 118 1.16 -6.93 2.98
C LEU A 118 1.65 -7.26 1.58
N ASN A 119 2.53 -8.26 1.52
CA ASN A 119 3.20 -8.65 0.29
C ASN A 119 2.48 -9.84 -0.38
N PRO A 120 2.00 -9.71 -1.64
CA PRO A 120 1.34 -10.80 -2.38
C PRO A 120 2.26 -11.91 -2.85
N GLU A 121 3.58 -11.72 -2.80
CA GLU A 121 4.53 -12.76 -3.15
C GLU A 121 4.75 -13.73 -1.99
N GLN A 122 5.12 -14.97 -2.34
CA GLN A 122 5.52 -15.95 -1.34
C GLN A 122 6.80 -15.49 -0.65
N ARG A 123 6.94 -15.75 0.64
CA ARG A 123 8.15 -15.38 1.39
C ARG A 123 9.43 -15.98 0.78
N THR A 124 9.34 -17.12 0.10
CA THR A 124 10.48 -17.73 -0.62
C THR A 124 10.95 -16.91 -1.84
N GLN A 125 10.15 -15.96 -2.31
CA GLN A 125 10.51 -15.03 -3.40
C GLN A 125 11.09 -13.71 -2.87
N TRP A 126 11.02 -13.47 -1.56
CA TRP A 126 11.57 -12.24 -0.99
C TRP A 126 13.10 -12.28 -1.05
N GLY A 127 13.69 -11.20 -1.56
CA GLY A 127 15.14 -11.11 -1.79
C GLY A 127 15.64 -11.84 -3.04
N THR A 128 14.75 -12.41 -3.86
CA THR A 128 15.12 -12.88 -5.20
C THR A 128 15.05 -11.74 -6.20
N GLY A 129 15.89 -11.73 -7.23
CA GLY A 129 15.86 -10.71 -8.28
C GLY A 129 15.98 -9.28 -7.73
N ASP A 130 14.99 -8.45 -8.05
CA ASP A 130 14.85 -7.04 -7.65
C ASP A 130 13.94 -6.83 -6.41
N SER A 131 13.68 -7.87 -5.63
CA SER A 131 12.85 -7.77 -4.43
C SER A 131 13.64 -7.11 -3.29
N ALA A 132 13.19 -5.92 -2.86
CA ALA A 132 13.68 -5.25 -1.66
C ALA A 132 12.89 -5.62 -0.38
N ALA A 133 12.13 -6.72 -0.44
CA ALA A 133 11.31 -7.16 0.68
C ALA A 133 12.11 -7.38 1.98
N PRO A 134 13.30 -7.99 1.97
CA PRO A 134 14.13 -8.12 3.18
C PRO A 134 14.48 -6.77 3.81
N GLU A 135 14.88 -5.79 3.01
CA GLU A 135 15.29 -4.46 3.45
C GLU A 135 14.11 -3.67 4.05
N TYR A 136 12.93 -3.76 3.43
CA TYR A 136 11.72 -3.18 4.03
C TYR A 136 11.32 -3.91 5.31
N ALA A 137 11.46 -5.23 5.38
CA ALA A 137 11.11 -6.02 6.56
C ALA A 137 12.00 -5.74 7.79
N GLU A 138 13.17 -5.12 7.61
CA GLU A 138 13.97 -4.59 8.73
C GLU A 138 13.33 -3.36 9.40
N LEU A 139 12.43 -2.67 8.69
CA LEU A 139 11.83 -1.40 9.11
C LEU A 139 10.37 -1.54 9.50
N VAL A 140 9.64 -2.42 8.83
CA VAL A 140 8.18 -2.57 8.99
C VAL A 140 7.80 -4.03 9.18
N GLU A 141 6.68 -4.27 9.86
CA GLU A 141 6.15 -5.61 10.03
C GLU A 141 5.56 -6.10 8.69
N MET A 142 6.30 -6.96 7.98
CA MET A 142 5.92 -7.47 6.67
C MET A 142 5.31 -8.88 6.75
N HIS A 143 4.19 -9.07 6.07
CA HIS A 143 3.46 -10.33 6.01
C HIS A 143 3.23 -10.79 4.57
N GLU A 144 3.44 -12.08 4.32
CA GLU A 144 2.93 -12.73 3.12
C GLU A 144 1.39 -12.73 3.18
N CYS A 145 0.76 -12.13 2.18
CA CYS A 145 -0.69 -11.97 2.09
C CYS A 145 -1.14 -12.07 0.63
N ARG A 146 -1.46 -13.29 0.21
CA ARG A 146 -1.66 -13.68 -1.19
C ARG A 146 -3.13 -13.90 -1.55
N ASN A 147 -4.00 -13.95 -0.56
CA ASN A 147 -5.41 -14.23 -0.74
C ASN A 147 -6.26 -13.68 0.42
N VAL A 148 -7.58 -13.65 0.16
CA VAL A 148 -8.65 -13.26 1.10
C VAL A 148 -8.50 -13.86 2.48
N ARG A 149 -8.19 -15.15 2.57
CA ARG A 149 -8.14 -15.86 3.85
C ARG A 149 -6.99 -15.35 4.71
N GLN A 150 -5.81 -15.18 4.10
CA GLN A 150 -4.64 -14.64 4.78
C GLN A 150 -4.87 -13.21 5.22
N LEU A 151 -5.46 -12.38 4.36
CA LEU A 151 -5.77 -11.00 4.73
C LEU A 151 -6.78 -10.92 5.87
N GLY A 152 -7.92 -11.61 5.77
CA GLY A 152 -8.96 -11.57 6.80
C GLY A 152 -8.44 -12.03 8.16
N GLY A 153 -7.62 -13.08 8.18
CA GLY A 153 -6.94 -13.51 9.40
C GLY A 153 -5.95 -12.48 9.94
N LEU A 154 -5.27 -11.74 9.07
CA LEU A 154 -4.32 -10.70 9.47
C LEU A 154 -5.04 -9.46 10.01
N VAL A 155 -6.02 -8.93 9.28
CA VAL A 155 -6.83 -7.79 9.72
C VAL A 155 -7.52 -8.08 11.05
N GLY A 156 -8.13 -9.25 11.21
CA GLY A 156 -8.79 -9.64 12.47
C GLY A 156 -7.83 -9.81 13.67
N ARG A 157 -6.53 -10.01 13.44
CA ARG A 157 -5.51 -10.00 14.50
C ARG A 157 -4.99 -8.59 14.81
N LEU A 158 -4.85 -7.76 13.78
CA LEU A 158 -4.21 -6.44 13.90
C LEU A 158 -5.17 -5.33 14.34
N LEU A 159 -6.46 -5.48 14.04
CA LEU A 159 -7.51 -4.57 14.48
C LEU A 159 -8.34 -5.31 15.55
N PRO A 160 -8.17 -4.99 16.85
CA PRO A 160 -9.08 -5.49 17.86
C PRO A 160 -10.47 -4.91 17.54
N ILE A 161 -11.41 -5.80 17.26
CA ILE A 161 -12.83 -5.51 17.08
C ILE A 161 -13.41 -5.07 18.43
#